data_AF-A0A3A9Z4L4-F1
#
_entry.id   AF-A0A3A9Z4L4-F1
#
_cell.length_a   1.000
_cell.length_b   1.000
_cell.length_c   1.000
_cell.angle_alpha   90.00
_cell.angle_beta   90.00
_cell.angle_gamma   90.00
#
_symmetry.space_group_name_H-M   'P 1'
#
loop_
_entity.id
_entity.type
_entity.pdbx_description
1 polymer ?
#
loop_
_entity_poly.entity_id
_entity_poly.type
_entity_poly.pdbx_seq_one_letter_code
_entity_poly.pdbx_strand_id
1 'polypeptide(L)'
;MDARMVEKAAFLLREAHVSRQEAVHALLEYFPGTAFEDRLRCVHEAYDIVHLGAVPTYSVSSQVSDARYFAAAHERHAFGY
;
A
#
# COMPACT_ATOMS: atom_id res chain seq x y z
N MET A 1 -14.40 -4.18 5.71
CA MET A 1 -12.94 -4.24 5.79
C MET A 1 -12.39 -3.08 4.99
N ASP A 2 -11.47 -2.30 5.53
CA ASP A 2 -10.96 -1.11 4.85
C ASP A 2 -9.83 -1.50 3.89
N ALA A 3 -10.11 -1.51 2.59
CA ALA A 3 -9.14 -1.91 1.56
C ALA A 3 -7.88 -1.05 1.60
N ARG A 4 -8.02 0.25 1.89
CA ARG A 4 -6.88 1.19 1.96
C ARG A 4 -5.95 0.86 3.11
N MET A 5 -6.49 0.39 4.24
CA MET A 5 -5.69 -0.05 5.38
C MET A 5 -4.90 -1.32 5.08
N VAL A 6 -5.50 -2.28 4.36
CA VAL A 6 -4.80 -3.50 3.91
C VAL A 6 -3.68 -3.15 2.93
N GLU A 7 -3.93 -2.28 1.97
CA GLU A 7 -2.91 -1.80 1.02
C GLU A 7 -1.76 -1.08 1.75
N LYS A 8 -2.07 -0.20 2.70
CA LYS A 8 -1.05 0.48 3.51
C LYS A 8 -0.25 -0.50 4.37
N ALA A 9 -0.91 -1.50 4.96
CA ALA A 9 -0.24 -2.55 5.72
C ALA A 9 0.67 -3.39 4.82
N ALA A 10 0.24 -3.72 3.60
CA ALA A 10 1.06 -4.46 2.64
C ALA A 10 2.29 -3.65 2.21
N PHE A 11 2.14 -2.34 1.99
CA PHE A 11 3.25 -1.42 1.74
C PHE A 11 4.26 -1.44 2.90
N LEU A 12 3.78 -1.31 4.15
CA LEU A 12 4.64 -1.31 5.33
C LEU A 12 5.45 -2.62 5.44
N LEU A 13 4.80 -3.76 5.21
CA LEU A 13 5.43 -5.08 5.29
C LEU A 13 6.39 -5.35 4.13
N ARG A 14 6.06 -4.93 2.90
CA ARG A 14 6.81 -5.25 1.68
C ARG A 14 7.92 -4.25 1.37
N GLU A 15 7.63 -2.95 1.46
CA GLU A 15 8.51 -1.89 0.99
C GLU A 15 9.27 -1.22 2.14
N ALA A 16 8.61 -1.01 3.28
CA ALA A 16 9.27 -0.47 4.48
C ALA A 16 9.92 -1.57 5.36
N HIS A 17 9.72 -2.85 5.01
CA HIS A 17 10.27 -4.03 5.71
C HIS A 17 10.04 -4.01 7.23
N VAL A 18 8.95 -3.41 7.70
CA VAL A 18 8.64 -3.37 9.14
C VAL A 18 8.07 -4.71 9.60
N SER A 19 8.20 -5.00 10.90
CA SER A 19 7.59 -6.20 11.47
C SER A 19 6.06 -6.09 11.49
N ARG A 20 5.35 -7.24 11.62
CA ARG A 20 3.88 -7.25 11.77
C ARG A 20 3.40 -6.38 12.93
N GLN A 21 4.06 -6.45 14.07
CA GLN A 21 3.67 -5.67 15.24
C GLN A 21 3.86 -4.17 14.99
N GLU A 22 5.00 -3.78 14.43
CA GLU A 22 5.28 -2.39 14.06
C GLU A 22 4.28 -1.86 13.02
N ALA A 23 3.87 -2.69 12.05
CA ALA A 23 2.84 -2.31 11.08
C ALA A 23 1.49 -1.99 11.76
N VAL A 24 1.05 -2.77 12.75
CA VAL A 24 -0.20 -2.52 13.50
C VAL A 24 -0.15 -1.17 14.23
N HIS A 25 1.00 -0.85 14.81
CA HIS A 25 1.21 0.42 15.50
C HIS A 25 1.26 1.59 14.50
N ALA A 26 2.05 1.47 13.43
CA ALA A 26 2.20 2.49 12.40
C ALA A 26 0.87 2.83 11.70
N LEU A 27 -0.04 1.86 11.54
CA LEU A 27 -1.36 2.12 10.97
C LEU A 27 -2.19 3.16 11.76
N LEU A 28 -1.90 3.38 13.05
CA LEU A 28 -2.58 4.41 13.83
C LEU A 28 -2.30 5.82 13.30
N GLU A 29 -1.10 6.06 12.77
CA GLU A 29 -0.68 7.36 12.24
C GLU A 29 -1.45 7.71 10.96
N TYR A 30 -1.77 6.69 10.15
CA TYR A 30 -2.47 6.86 8.88
C TYR A 30 -4.00 6.75 9.01
N PHE A 31 -4.48 5.99 9.99
CA PHE A 31 -5.90 5.73 10.21
C PHE A 31 -6.29 5.99 11.67
N PRO A 32 -6.29 7.27 12.11
CA PRO A 32 -6.66 7.62 13.47
C PRO A 32 -8.12 7.23 13.75
N GLY A 33 -8.38 6.74 14.97
CA GLY A 33 -9.72 6.31 15.40
C GLY A 33 -10.08 4.87 15.02
N THR A 34 -9.19 4.13 14.38
CA THR A 34 -9.42 2.71 14.06
C THR A 34 -9.12 1.80 15.25
N ALA A 35 -10.04 0.85 15.49
CA ALA A 35 -9.90 -0.12 16.56
C ALA A 35 -8.61 -0.95 16.38
N PHE A 36 -7.99 -1.35 17.49
CA PHE A 36 -6.78 -2.18 17.45
C PHE A 36 -7.04 -3.52 16.73
N GLU A 37 -8.19 -4.14 16.99
CA GLU A 37 -8.59 -5.41 16.37
C GLU A 37 -8.72 -5.29 14.84
N ASP A 38 -9.27 -4.17 14.35
CA ASP A 38 -9.37 -3.91 12.91
C ASP A 38 -8.00 -3.77 12.25
N ARG A 39 -7.07 -3.06 12.89
CA ARG A 39 -5.68 -2.93 12.40
C ARG A 39 -4.95 -4.27 12.41
N LEU A 40 -5.10 -5.05 13.48
CA LEU A 40 -4.50 -6.38 13.60
C LEU A 40 -5.00 -7.30 12.47
N ARG A 41 -6.31 -7.31 12.23
CA ARG A 41 -6.91 -8.09 11.14
C ARG A 41 -6.39 -7.66 9.77
N CYS A 42 -6.31 -6.35 9.50
CA CYS A 42 -5.79 -5.83 8.23
C CYS A 42 -4.30 -6.17 8.02
N VAL A 43 -3.48 -6.14 9.07
CA VAL A 43 -2.07 -6.54 8.98
C VAL A 43 -1.90 -8.03 8.73
N HIS A 44 -2.74 -8.89 9.33
CA HIS A 44 -2.71 -10.31 9.03
C HIS A 44 -3.06 -10.59 7.56
N GLU A 45 -4.12 -9.98 7.04
CA GLU A 45 -4.50 -10.14 5.64
C GLU A 45 -3.40 -9.62 4.69
N ALA A 46 -2.82 -8.46 4.99
CA ALA A 46 -1.70 -7.92 4.24
C ALA A 46 -0.45 -8.82 4.28
N TYR A 47 -0.18 -9.44 5.43
CA TYR A 47 0.93 -10.37 5.58
C TYR A 47 0.73 -11.62 4.71
N ASP A 48 -0.48 -12.16 4.71
CA ASP A 48 -0.85 -13.29 3.86
C ASP A 48 -0.71 -12.94 2.37
N ILE A 49 -1.16 -11.75 1.94
CA ILE A 49 -0.97 -11.25 0.58
C ILE A 49 0.53 -11.20 0.19
N VAL A 50 1.36 -10.62 1.06
CA VAL A 50 2.80 -10.45 0.80
C VAL A 50 3.55 -11.79 0.75
N HIS A 51 3.17 -12.76 1.58
CA HIS A 51 3.94 -14.01 1.75
C HIS A 51 3.38 -15.19 0.96
N LEU A 52 2.07 -15.26 0.72
CA LEU A 52 1.44 -16.35 -0.02
C LEU A 52 1.25 -16.02 -1.51
N GLY A 53 1.59 -14.81 -1.94
CA GLY A 53 1.27 -14.33 -3.28
C GLY A 53 -0.24 -14.34 -3.56
N ALA A 54 -1.05 -14.36 -2.49
CA ALA A 54 -2.50 -14.27 -2.59
C ALA A 54 -2.81 -12.89 -3.17
N VAL A 55 -3.12 -12.85 -4.46
CA VAL A 55 -3.59 -11.64 -5.13
C VAL A 55 -4.80 -11.17 -4.33
N PRO A 56 -4.77 -9.97 -3.73
CA PRO A 56 -5.91 -9.47 -2.99
C PRO A 56 -7.11 -9.51 -3.95
N THR A 57 -8.19 -10.18 -3.58
CA THR A 57 -9.45 -10.21 -4.36
C THR A 57 -10.17 -8.86 -4.34
N TYR A 58 -9.45 -7.77 -4.15
CA TYR A 58 -9.92 -6.42 -4.40
C TYR A 58 -9.51 -6.08 -5.82
N SER A 59 -10.39 -6.41 -6.76
CA SER A 59 -10.40 -5.80 -8.08
C SER A 59 -10.76 -4.32 -7.93
N VAL A 60 -9.82 -3.52 -7.42
CA VAL A 60 -9.89 -2.08 -7.60
C VAL A 60 -9.61 -1.88 -9.08
N SER A 61 -10.63 -1.48 -9.83
CA SER A 61 -10.50 -1.07 -11.21
C SER A 61 -9.38 -0.02 -11.30
N SER A 62 -8.21 -0.46 -11.77
CA SER A 62 -7.06 0.40 -12.00
C SER A 62 -7.49 1.49 -12.97
N GLN A 63 -7.70 2.70 -12.49
CA GLN A 63 -7.86 3.88 -13.36
C GLN A 63 -6.52 4.28 -14.02
N VAL A 64 -5.48 3.44 -13.93
CA VAL A 64 -4.27 3.54 -14.74
C VAL A 64 -4.45 2.70 -16.01
N SER A 65 -5.46 3.05 -16.80
CA SER A 65 -5.59 2.60 -18.20
C SER A 65 -5.89 3.76 -19.15
N ASP A 66 -5.75 5.01 -18.69
CA ASP A 66 -5.73 6.15 -19.59
C ASP A 66 -4.27 6.42 -20.02
N ALA A 67 -3.95 5.99 -21.25
CA ALA A 67 -2.66 6.14 -21.90
C ALA A 67 -2.22 7.61 -22.16
N ARG A 68 -2.84 8.59 -21.50
CA ARG A 68 -2.63 10.02 -21.74
C ARG A 68 -1.69 10.70 -20.75
N TYR A 69 -1.24 10.01 -19.70
CA TYR A 69 -0.41 10.62 -18.65
C TYR A 69 1.09 10.26 -18.67
N PHE A 70 1.58 9.57 -19.70
CA PHE A 70 3.01 9.24 -19.84
C PHE A 70 3.87 10.33 -20.51
N ALA A 71 3.28 11.43 -21.00
CA ALA A 71 4.04 12.44 -21.75
C ALA A 71 4.60 13.61 -20.91
N ALA A 72 4.27 13.73 -19.61
CA ALA A 72 4.54 14.96 -18.86
C ALA A 72 5.75 14.92 -17.90
N ALA A 73 6.52 13.82 -17.83
CA ALA A 73 7.56 13.66 -16.81
C ALA A 73 8.99 13.42 -17.34
N HIS A 74 9.24 13.62 -18.65
CA HIS A 74 10.52 13.31 -19.28
C HIS A 74 11.27 14.50 -19.90
N GLU A 75 11.02 15.73 -19.43
CA GLU A 75 11.73 16.93 -19.91
C GLU A 75 12.51 17.64 -18.81
N ARG A 76 13.40 16.94 -18.11
CA ARG A 76 14.30 17.64 -17.19
C ARG A 76 15.68 17.03 -16.99
N HIS A 77 16.33 16.61 -18.06
CA HIS A 77 17.79 16.45 -18.07
C HIS A 77 18.37 16.90 -19.42
N ALA A 78 18.45 18.21 -19.62
CA ALA A 78 19.41 18.80 -20.55
C ALA A 78 20.58 19.34 -19.71
N PHE A 79 21.64 18.53 -19.60
CA PHE A 79 22.97 19.05 -19.28
C PHE A 79 23.49 19.75 -20.54
N GLY A 80 23.89 21.02 -20.42
CA GLY A 80 24.50 21.74 -21.53
C GLY A 80 24.84 23.18 -21.18
N TYR A 81 25.97 23.38 -20.49
CA TYR A 81 27.01 24.30 -20.95
C TYR A 81 28.37 23.85 -20.40
#